data_AF-A0A2G9TT62-F1
#
_entry.id   AF-A0A2G9TT62-F1
#
_cell.length_a   1.000
_cell.length_b   1.000
_cell.length_c   1.000
_cell.angle_alpha   90.00
_cell.angle_beta   90.00
_cell.angle_gamma   90.00
#
_symmetry.space_group_name_H-M   'P 1'
#
loop_
_entity.id
_entity.type
_entity.pdbx_description
1 polymer ?
#
loop_
_entity_poly.entity_id
_entity_poly.type
_entity_poly.pdbx_seq_one_letter_code
_entity_poly.pdbx_strand_id
1 'polypeptide(L)'
;MRFKEEEMSTGEERAISVMDLSQMTSIRKEDVISTLQHLNLYKYYRGQYVIVITDELKNAYRRMCEKITVRIDPTKLRWQPKDWSRRKL
;
A
#
# COMPACT_ATOMS: atom_id res chain seq x y z
N MET A 1 -10.02 -13.37 12.15
CA MET A 1 -8.56 -13.23 12.30
C MET A 1 -8.31 -11.92 13.01
N ARG A 2 -7.68 -11.96 14.18
CA ARG A 2 -7.39 -10.79 15.00
C ARG A 2 -6.10 -10.19 14.45
N PHE A 3 -6.18 -9.04 13.80
CA PHE A 3 -4.98 -8.29 13.44
C PHE A 3 -4.23 -8.05 14.75
N LYS A 4 -3.03 -8.62 14.88
CA LYS A 4 -2.15 -8.29 15.99
C LYS A 4 -1.79 -6.82 15.78
N GLU A 5 -2.33 -5.95 16.63
CA GLU A 5 -1.73 -4.65 16.88
C GLU A 5 -0.35 -4.92 17.49
N GLU A 6 0.68 -4.92 16.66
CA GLU A 6 2.04 -4.78 17.14
C GLU A 6 2.16 -3.37 17.72
N GLU A 7 2.43 -3.30 19.03
CA GLU A 7 2.68 -2.04 19.72
C GLU A 7 3.87 -1.33 19.06
N MET A 8 3.58 -0.21 18.40
CA MET A 8 4.59 0.68 17.84
C MET A 8 5.27 1.43 18.97
N SER A 9 6.59 1.28 19.11
CA SER A 9 7.38 2.11 20.03
C SER A 9 7.27 3.58 19.62
N THR A 10 6.74 4.38 20.53
CA THR A 10 6.71 5.85 20.51
C THR A 10 8.04 6.45 20.03
N GLY A 11 8.05 7.13 18.88
CA GLY A 11 9.16 8.02 18.53
C GLY A 11 9.32 8.39 17.05
N GLU A 12 8.93 7.53 16.12
CA GLU A 12 9.03 7.84 14.68
C GLU A 12 7.70 7.48 14.02
N GLU A 13 6.88 8.49 13.70
CA GLU A 13 5.88 8.30 12.66
C GLU A 13 6.63 7.87 11.40
N ARG A 14 6.62 6.57 11.08
CA ARG A 14 7.21 6.06 9.84
C ARG A 14 6.57 6.79 8.67
N ALA A 15 7.26 7.77 8.13
CA ALA A 15 6.86 8.45 6.92
C ALA A 15 6.96 7.45 5.78
N ILE A 16 5.82 6.97 5.27
CA ILE A 16 5.76 6.05 4.14
C ILE A 16 5.90 6.87 2.86
N SER A 17 6.91 6.57 2.04
CA SER A 17 7.10 7.22 0.75
C SER A 17 6.29 6.53 -0.36
N VAL A 18 6.13 7.22 -1.50
CA VAL A 18 5.53 6.63 -2.71
C VAL A 18 6.32 5.41 -3.19
N MET A 19 7.65 5.42 -3.01
CA MET A 19 8.49 4.29 -3.41
C MET A 19 8.21 3.06 -2.52
N ASP A 20 8.04 3.27 -1.21
CA ASP A 20 7.69 2.20 -0.27
C ASP A 20 6.32 1.58 -0.64
N LEU A 21 5.33 2.42 -0.98
CA LEU A 21 4.03 1.94 -1.46
C LEU A 21 4.16 1.11 -2.74
N SER A 22 4.99 1.54 -3.69
CA SER A 22 5.25 0.78 -4.92
C SER A 22 5.88 -0.58 -4.59
N GLN A 23 6.86 -0.62 -3.69
CA GLN A 23 7.55 -1.85 -3.31
C GLN A 23 6.64 -2.83 -2.54
N MET A 24 5.82 -2.32 -1.61
CA MET A 24 4.90 -3.12 -0.80
C MET A 24 3.75 -3.72 -1.61
N THR A 25 3.23 -2.97 -2.59
CA THR A 25 2.04 -3.37 -3.36
C THR A 25 2.38 -3.97 -4.73
N SER A 26 3.64 -3.86 -5.17
CA SER A 26 4.06 -4.16 -6.54
C SER A 26 3.34 -3.33 -7.63
N ILE A 27 2.67 -2.24 -7.26
CA ILE A 27 2.09 -1.26 -8.20
C ILE A 27 3.19 -0.32 -8.67
N ARG A 28 3.17 0.09 -9.94
CA ARG A 28 4.17 1.03 -10.46
C ARG A 28 4.09 2.36 -9.75
N LYS A 29 5.23 3.00 -9.53
CA LYS A 29 5.33 4.32 -8.87
C LYS A 29 4.40 5.35 -9.52
N GLU A 30 4.33 5.36 -10.85
CA GLU A 30 3.51 6.29 -11.62
C GLU A 30 2.01 6.10 -11.34
N ASP A 31 1.57 4.84 -11.24
CA ASP A 31 0.19 4.49 -10.95
C ASP A 31 -0.17 4.82 -9.49
N VAL A 32 0.77 4.65 -8.55
CA VAL A 32 0.61 5.09 -7.16
C VAL A 32 0.41 6.61 -7.10
N ILE A 33 1.26 7.39 -7.79
CA ILE A 33 1.15 8.85 -7.83
C ILE A 33 -0.19 9.26 -8.46
N SER A 34 -0.53 8.69 -9.62
CA SER A 34 -1.76 9.01 -10.34
C SER A 34 -3.00 8.73 -9.48
N THR A 35 -3.03 7.59 -8.79
CA THR A 35 -4.14 7.21 -7.90
C THR A 35 -4.23 8.14 -6.70
N LEU A 36 -3.11 8.47 -6.05
CA LEU A 36 -3.11 9.39 -4.91
C LEU A 36 -3.52 10.81 -5.32
N GLN A 37 -3.17 11.26 -6.52
CA GLN A 37 -3.64 12.53 -7.09
C GLN A 37 -5.14 12.50 -7.38
N HIS A 38 -5.63 11.42 -8.00
CA HIS A 38 -7.05 11.23 -8.28
C HIS A 38 -7.91 11.24 -7.00
N LEU A 39 -7.40 10.63 -5.93
CA LEU A 39 -8.04 10.61 -4.61
C LEU A 39 -7.79 11.89 -3.79
N ASN A 40 -7.08 12.88 -4.37
CA ASN A 40 -6.74 14.15 -3.73
C ASN A 40 -5.91 14.01 -2.43
N LEU A 41 -5.14 12.93 -2.29
CA LEU A 41 -4.31 12.61 -1.13
C LEU A 41 -2.85 13.06 -1.30
N TYR A 42 -2.43 13.37 -2.53
CA TYR A 42 -1.07 13.78 -2.84
C TYR A 42 -0.97 15.32 -2.90
N LYS A 43 -0.42 15.94 -1.85
CA LYS A 43 -0.37 17.40 -1.71
C LYS A 43 1.06 17.91 -1.75
N TYR A 44 1.27 19.09 -2.35
CA TYR A 44 2.57 19.75 -2.33
C TYR A 44 2.64 20.74 -1.17
N TYR A 45 3.63 20.57 -0.29
CA TYR A 45 3.85 21.40 0.89
C TYR A 45 5.35 21.63 1.13
N ARG A 46 5.75 22.90 1.29
CA ARG A 46 7.14 23.32 1.58
C ARG A 46 8.23 22.65 0.73
N GLY A 47 8.01 22.54 -0.59
CA GLY A 47 9.01 21.97 -1.49
C GLY A 47 8.93 20.45 -1.67
N GLN A 48 8.01 19.78 -0.98
CA GLN A 48 7.89 18.32 -0.98
C GLN A 48 6.45 17.88 -1.17
N TYR A 49 6.26 16.67 -1.73
CA TYR A 49 4.95 16.05 -1.76
C TYR A 49 4.72 15.24 -0.48
N VAL A 50 3.54 15.43 0.11
CA VAL A 50 3.09 14.74 1.32
C VAL A 50 1.78 14.01 1.03
N ILE A 51 1.63 12.83 1.63
CA ILE A 51 0.39 12.06 1.58
C ILE A 51 -0.47 12.49 2.76
N VAL A 52 -1.69 12.96 2.48
CA VAL A 52 -2.63 13.45 3.50
C VAL A 52 -3.81 12.51 3.57
N ILE A 53 -4.04 11.95 4.75
CA ILE A 53 -5.16 11.04 5.02
C ILE A 53 -6.03 11.66 6.13
N THR A 54 -7.26 12.02 5.79
CA THR A 54 -8.23 12.54 6.75
C THR A 54 -8.92 11.41 7.51
N ASP A 55 -9.42 11.68 8.71
CA ASP A 55 -10.16 10.67 9.48
C ASP A 55 -11.48 10.28 8.81
N GLU A 56 -12.11 11.20 8.07
CA GLU A 56 -13.27 10.90 7.25
C GLU A 56 -12.95 9.82 6.21
N LEU A 57 -11.82 9.94 5.51
CA LEU A 57 -11.39 8.95 4.53
C LEU A 57 -11.07 7.61 5.18
N LYS A 58 -10.42 7.60 6.36
CA LYS A 58 -10.19 6.37 7.12
C LYS A 58 -11.51 5.68 7.47
N ASN A 59 -12.51 6.44 7.89
CA ASN A 59 -13.83 5.90 8.25
C ASN A 59 -14.59 5.41 7.01
N ALA A 60 -14.49 6.08 5.87
CA ALA A 60 -15.03 5.60 4.61
C ALA A 60 -14.38 4.29 4.16
N TYR A 61 -13.05 4.20 4.25
CA TYR A 61 -12.29 2.99 3.92
C TYR A 61 -12.66 1.80 4.82
N ARG A 62 -12.82 2.02 6.14
CA ARG A 62 -13.27 0.97 7.07
C ARG A 62 -14.64 0.41 6.68
N ARG A 63 -15.62 1.28 6.44
CA ARG A 63 -16.97 0.90 5.97
C ARG A 63 -16.95 0.16 4.62
N MET A 64 -16.04 0.53 3.73
CA MET A 64 -15.83 -0.20 2.47
C MET A 64 -15.25 -1.60 2.73
N CYS A 65 -14.28 -1.71 3.62
CA CYS A 65 -13.65 -3.00 3.96
C CYS A 65 -14.62 -3.98 4.61
N GLU A 66 -15.57 -3.51 5.42
CA GLU A 66 -16.63 -4.34 5.99
C GLU A 66 -17.49 -5.04 4.92
N LYS A 67 -17.65 -4.42 3.74
CA LYS A 67 -18.41 -4.99 2.63
C LYS A 67 -17.60 -6.01 1.82
N ILE A 68 -16.27 -6.04 1.98
CA ILE A 68 -15.40 -6.92 1.20
C ILE A 68 -15.25 -8.25 1.94
N THR A 69 -15.95 -9.26 1.43
CA THR A 69 -16.04 -10.59 2.07
C THR A 69 -14.91 -11.54 1.70
N VAL A 70 -14.17 -11.27 0.61
CA VAL A 70 -13.10 -12.14 0.10
C VAL A 70 -11.80 -11.35 -0.04
N ARG A 71 -10.70 -11.93 0.46
CA ARG A 71 -9.33 -11.42 0.34
C ARG A 71 -8.38 -12.56 0.00
N ILE A 72 -7.31 -12.24 -0.73
CA ILE A 72 -6.26 -13.20 -1.06
C ILE A 72 -5.33 -13.32 0.15
N ASP A 73 -5.09 -14.56 0.59
CA ASP A 73 -4.04 -14.88 1.56
C ASP A 73 -2.74 -15.20 0.79
N PRO A 74 -1.71 -14.34 0.87
CA PRO A 74 -0.46 -14.55 0.14
C PRO A 74 0.28 -15.82 0.59
N THR A 75 0.06 -16.29 1.82
CA THR A 75 0.71 -17.52 2.35
C THR A 75 0.18 -18.80 1.70
N LYS A 76 -0.98 -18.73 1.05
CA LYS A 76 -1.61 -19.86 0.35
C LYS A 76 -1.28 -19.89 -1.14
N LEU A 77 -0.61 -18.86 -1.66
CA LEU A 77 -0.23 -18.79 -3.06
C LEU A 77 0.98 -19.69 -3.34
N ARG A 78 0.74 -20.85 -3.98
CA ARG A 78 1.80 -21.75 -4.45
C ARG A 78 2.18 -21.37 -5.88
N TRP A 79 3.10 -20.43 -6.02
CA TRP A 79 3.57 -19.96 -7.32
C TRP A 79 5.04 -19.59 -7.26
N GLN A 80 5.78 -19.89 -8.33
CA GLN A 80 7.17 -19.50 -8.50
C GLN A 80 7.32 -18.86 -9.89
N PRO A 81 8.01 -17.72 -10.02
CA PRO A 81 8.30 -17.13 -11.32
C PRO A 81 9.09 -18.11 -12.18
N LYS A 82 8.70 -18.23 -13.45
CA LYS A 82 9.50 -18.99 -14.41
C LYS A 82 10.78 -18.21 -14.72
N ASP A 83 11.92 -18.82 -14.47
CA ASP A 83 13.21 -18.27 -14.88
C ASP A 83 13.39 -18.46 -16.39
N TRP A 84 13.30 -17.36 -17.15
CA TRP A 84 13.46 -17.37 -18.60
C TRP A 84 14.92 -17.28 -19.04
N SER A 85 15.85 -16.98 -18.11
CA SER A 85 17.28 -16.93 -18.38
C SER A 85 17.88 -18.33 -18.51
N ARG A 86 17.27 -19.33 -17.85
CA ARG A 86 17.62 -20.75 -17.95
C ARG A 86 16.96 -21.41 -19.16
N ARG A 87 17.35 -21.00 -20.38
CA ARG A 87 17.13 -21.87 -21.55
C ARG A 87 18.11 -23.03 -21.46
N LYS A 88 17.64 -24.24 -21.14
CA LYS A 88 18.42 -25.46 -21.36
C LYS A 88 18.65 -25.59 -22.87
N LEU A 89 19.92 -25.52 -23.28
CA LEU A 89 20.38 -26.10 -24.54
C LEU A 89 20.10 -27.61 -24.53
#